data_AF-A0A9E0TU69-F1
#
_entry.id   AF-A0A9E0TU69-F1
#
_cell.length_a   1.000
_cell.length_b   1.000
_cell.length_c   1.000
_cell.angle_alpha   90.00
_cell.angle_beta   90.00
_cell.angle_gamma   90.00
#
_symmetry.space_group_name_H-M   'P 1'
#
loop_
_entity.id
_entity.type
_entity.pdbx_description
1 polymer ?
#
loop_
_entity_poly.entity_id
_entity_poly.type
_entity_poly.pdbx_seq_one_letter_code
_entity_poly.pdbx_strand_id
1 'polypeptide(L)'
;MKHPVCFLPETDPLEQLPAAFSAWEETASNLPKYLVASTFQEQLLKLPPFPTNKLQTVAEYERAMQILSYFGHAYVWGQKKVPESIPEVLAKPWYEVAKELGRPPVLSYASYALTNWKRLDPKGPIDLGNIVLIQNFLGGIDEEWFILVHVAIEAKASPALEACVEAIKAVENADTQGLMQVLQKMASALEDMCSTLDRMPQHCDPYIYYHRVRPYIHGWKNHPMFPNGLIYTGVQEYQNRPQQFRGETGA
;
A
#
# COMPACT_ATOMS: atom_id res chain seq x y z
N MET A 1 -16.49 19.22 10.67
CA MET A 1 -16.45 17.92 9.94
C MET A 1 -15.15 17.90 9.18
N LYS A 2 -14.33 16.85 9.32
CA LYS A 2 -13.15 16.68 8.46
C LYS A 2 -13.65 16.26 7.09
N HIS A 3 -13.23 16.95 6.04
CA HIS A 3 -13.55 16.57 4.67
C HIS A 3 -12.81 15.28 4.32
N PRO A 4 -13.44 14.34 3.59
CA PRO A 4 -12.76 13.13 3.14
C PRO A 4 -11.55 13.48 2.26
N VAL A 5 -10.43 12.81 2.50
CA VAL A 5 -9.18 13.01 1.76
C VAL A 5 -9.13 12.05 0.57
N CYS A 6 -10.06 12.20 -0.38
CA CYS A 6 -10.22 11.30 -1.53
C CYS A 6 -10.32 9.83 -1.08
N PHE A 7 -9.41 8.98 -1.54
CA PHE A 7 -9.30 7.57 -1.16
C PHE A 7 -8.33 7.31 0.00
N LEU A 8 -7.66 8.34 0.54
CA LEU A 8 -6.89 8.20 1.78
C LEU A 8 -7.84 7.96 2.97
N PRO A 9 -7.38 7.26 4.02
CA PRO A 9 -8.18 7.07 5.22
C PRO A 9 -8.50 8.41 5.88
N GLU A 10 -9.68 8.49 6.52
CA GLU A 10 -10.15 9.71 7.21
C GLU A 10 -9.23 10.16 8.37
N THR A 11 -8.48 9.21 8.91
CA THR A 11 -7.47 9.43 9.94
C THR A 11 -6.13 8.90 9.45
N ASP A 12 -5.03 9.49 9.95
CA ASP A 12 -3.69 8.99 9.67
C ASP A 12 -3.60 7.48 9.95
N PRO A 13 -2.90 6.72 9.09
CA PRO A 13 -2.72 5.29 9.28
C PRO A 13 -2.12 4.94 10.64
N LEU A 14 -2.52 3.78 11.18
CA LEU A 14 -1.95 3.26 12.42
C LEU A 14 -0.49 2.87 12.20
N GLU A 15 0.42 3.53 12.90
CA GLU A 15 1.86 3.27 12.77
C GLU A 15 2.29 1.91 13.34
N GLN A 16 1.63 1.45 14.40
CA GLN A 16 2.02 0.25 15.11
C GLN A 16 0.81 -0.49 15.69
N LEU A 17 0.78 -1.81 15.50
CA LEU A 17 -0.16 -2.71 16.15
C LEU A 17 0.08 -2.81 17.67
N PRO A 18 -0.94 -3.24 18.45
CA PRO A 18 -0.80 -3.45 19.88
C PRO A 18 0.32 -4.43 20.26
N ALA A 19 0.72 -4.42 21.53
CA ALA A 19 1.88 -5.16 22.04
C ALA A 19 1.87 -6.67 21.75
N ALA A 20 0.69 -7.26 21.52
CA ALA A 20 0.56 -8.67 21.13
C ALA A 20 1.21 -9.01 19.78
N PHE A 21 1.48 -8.01 18.94
CA PHE A 21 2.09 -8.15 17.60
C PHE A 21 3.57 -7.72 17.57
N SER A 22 4.19 -7.50 18.73
CA SER A 22 5.54 -6.91 18.84
C SER A 22 6.60 -7.62 18.00
N ALA A 23 6.61 -8.95 17.95
CA ALA A 23 7.58 -9.71 17.14
C ALA A 23 7.43 -9.43 15.63
N TRP A 24 6.19 -9.26 15.16
CA TRP A 24 5.88 -8.94 13.77
C TRP A 24 6.24 -7.49 13.46
N GLU A 25 5.90 -6.55 14.34
CA GLU A 25 6.29 -5.14 14.24
C GLU A 25 7.81 -4.94 14.25
N GLU A 26 8.53 -5.64 15.14
CA GLU A 26 9.99 -5.59 15.19
C GLU A 26 10.60 -6.11 13.88
N THR A 27 10.08 -7.23 13.36
CA THR A 27 10.53 -7.77 12.08
C THR A 27 10.23 -6.82 10.93
N ALA A 28 9.08 -6.13 10.98
CA ALA A 28 8.65 -5.17 9.99
C ALA A 28 9.58 -3.95 9.96
N SER A 29 9.93 -3.42 11.13
CA SER A 29 10.90 -2.33 11.27
C SER A 29 12.32 -2.69 10.80
N ASN A 30 12.69 -3.98 10.88
CA ASN A 30 14.00 -4.48 10.47
C ASN A 30 14.00 -5.10 9.06
N LEU A 31 12.88 -5.09 8.35
CA LEU A 31 12.75 -5.70 7.02
C LEU A 31 13.84 -5.25 6.04
N PRO A 32 14.17 -3.94 5.91
CA PRO A 32 15.28 -3.50 5.06
C PRO A 32 16.63 -4.14 5.42
N LYS A 33 16.91 -4.28 6.72
CA LYS A 33 18.16 -4.87 7.21
C LYS A 33 18.21 -6.35 6.88
N TYR A 34 17.10 -7.06 7.05
CA TYR A 34 17.03 -8.49 6.73
C TYR A 34 17.10 -8.79 5.24
N LEU A 35 16.55 -7.93 4.39
CA LEU A 35 16.69 -8.06 2.94
C LEU A 35 18.13 -7.84 2.49
N VAL A 36 18.81 -6.81 3.01
CA VAL A 36 20.23 -6.57 2.73
C VAL A 36 21.10 -7.73 3.22
N ALA A 37 20.81 -8.26 4.42
CA ALA A 37 21.53 -9.42 4.97
C ALA A 37 21.14 -10.76 4.32
N SER A 38 20.12 -10.79 3.45
CA SER A 38 19.56 -12.03 2.89
C SER A 38 19.10 -13.05 3.95
N THR A 39 18.58 -12.57 5.08
CA THR A 39 18.15 -13.40 6.23
C THR A 39 16.65 -13.36 6.48
N PHE A 40 15.88 -12.56 5.74
CA PHE A 40 14.46 -12.34 6.00
C PHE A 40 13.62 -13.63 6.08
N GLN A 41 13.88 -14.59 5.19
CA GLN A 41 13.15 -15.86 5.15
C GLN A 41 13.32 -16.67 6.43
N GLU A 42 14.55 -16.72 6.95
CA GLU A 42 14.86 -17.41 8.20
C GLU A 42 14.16 -16.72 9.37
N GLN A 43 14.15 -15.38 9.40
CA GLN A 43 13.47 -14.62 10.44
C GLN A 43 11.94 -14.81 10.38
N LEU A 44 11.36 -14.77 9.19
CA LEU A 44 9.92 -14.99 8.97
C LEU A 44 9.49 -16.37 9.51
N LEU A 45 10.26 -17.43 9.25
CA LEU A 45 9.93 -18.78 9.70
C LEU A 45 10.07 -18.98 11.21
N LYS A 46 10.80 -18.09 11.90
CA LYS A 46 10.97 -18.09 13.36
C LYS A 46 9.89 -17.29 14.09
N LEU A 47 9.05 -16.55 13.39
CA LEU A 47 8.02 -15.74 14.01
C LEU A 47 6.98 -16.60 14.75
N PRO A 48 6.48 -16.13 15.90
CA PRO A 48 5.35 -16.76 16.54
C PRO A 48 4.10 -16.63 15.65
N PRO A 49 3.08 -17.50 15.85
CA PRO A 49 1.81 -17.38 15.13
C PRO A 49 1.25 -15.96 15.19
N PHE A 50 0.87 -15.40 14.05
CA PHE A 50 0.27 -14.07 13.99
C PHE A 50 -1.09 -14.09 14.70
N PRO A 51 -1.32 -13.28 15.74
CA PRO A 51 -2.54 -13.37 16.54
C PRO A 51 -3.71 -12.61 15.90
N THR A 52 -4.21 -13.09 14.75
CA THR A 52 -5.31 -12.47 13.97
C THR A 52 -6.55 -12.17 14.81
N ASN A 53 -6.87 -13.06 15.76
CA ASN A 53 -7.99 -12.92 16.69
C ASN A 53 -7.89 -11.74 17.67
N LYS A 54 -6.75 -11.03 17.73
CA LYS A 54 -6.54 -9.84 18.56
C LYS A 54 -6.72 -8.53 17.80
N LEU A 55 -6.96 -8.57 16.50
CA LEU A 55 -7.31 -7.39 15.70
C LEU A 55 -8.77 -6.99 15.99
N GLN A 56 -9.00 -5.70 16.26
CA GLN A 56 -10.29 -5.16 16.70
C GLN A 56 -10.80 -4.04 15.80
N THR A 57 -9.91 -3.22 15.26
CA THR A 57 -10.29 -2.02 14.48
C THR A 57 -9.87 -2.13 13.02
N VAL A 58 -10.56 -1.41 12.13
CA VAL A 58 -10.19 -1.34 10.71
C VAL A 58 -8.74 -0.87 10.54
N ALA A 59 -8.29 0.09 11.35
CA ALA A 59 -6.90 0.58 11.30
C ALA A 59 -5.88 -0.51 11.68
N GLU A 60 -6.21 -1.37 12.65
CA GLU A 60 -5.38 -2.53 12.99
C GLU A 60 -5.39 -3.57 11.86
N TYR A 61 -6.53 -3.85 11.24
CA TYR A 61 -6.58 -4.75 10.07
C TYR A 61 -5.77 -4.20 8.88
N GLU A 62 -5.83 -2.90 8.60
CA GLU A 62 -5.04 -2.28 7.53
C GLU A 62 -3.53 -2.31 7.82
N ARG A 63 -3.10 -2.04 9.06
CA ARG A 63 -1.69 -2.18 9.46
C ARG A 63 -1.22 -3.62 9.40
N ALA A 64 -2.04 -4.57 9.85
CA ALA A 64 -1.74 -6.00 9.73
C ALA A 64 -1.61 -6.42 8.25
N MET A 65 -2.53 -5.97 7.39
CA MET A 65 -2.50 -6.25 5.96
C MET A 65 -1.24 -5.69 5.31
N GLN A 66 -0.80 -4.49 5.70
CA GLN A 66 0.46 -3.90 5.25
C GLN A 66 1.66 -4.75 5.63
N ILE A 67 1.84 -5.10 6.90
CA ILE A 67 2.96 -5.93 7.37
C ILE A 67 2.99 -7.26 6.61
N LEU A 68 1.85 -7.96 6.56
CA LEU A 68 1.73 -9.27 5.93
C LEU A 68 1.99 -9.18 4.41
N SER A 69 1.57 -8.10 3.76
CA SER A 69 1.80 -7.88 2.34
C SER A 69 3.26 -7.59 2.01
N TYR A 70 3.91 -6.72 2.80
CA TYR A 70 5.35 -6.48 2.67
C TYR A 70 6.14 -7.76 2.94
N PHE A 71 5.75 -8.56 3.93
CA PHE A 71 6.42 -9.84 4.20
C PHE A 71 6.22 -10.85 3.08
N GLY A 72 5.02 -10.92 2.50
CA GLY A 72 4.73 -11.78 1.36
C GLY A 72 5.60 -11.45 0.17
N HIS A 73 5.64 -10.18 -0.21
CA HIS A 73 6.41 -9.72 -1.35
C HIS A 73 7.93 -9.78 -1.09
N ALA A 74 8.38 -9.50 0.13
CA ALA A 74 9.77 -9.68 0.53
C ALA A 74 10.19 -11.16 0.53
N TYR A 75 9.30 -12.07 0.95
CA TYR A 75 9.57 -13.50 0.92
C TYR A 75 9.70 -14.00 -0.51
N VAL A 76 8.82 -13.55 -1.41
CA VAL A 76 8.78 -13.98 -2.81
C VAL A 76 9.94 -13.39 -3.62
N TRP A 77 10.16 -12.09 -3.53
CA TRP A 77 11.10 -11.35 -4.38
C TRP A 77 12.46 -11.09 -3.76
N GLY A 78 12.58 -11.18 -2.43
CA GLY A 78 13.84 -10.98 -1.70
C GLY A 78 14.82 -12.15 -1.78
N GLN A 79 14.58 -13.15 -2.64
CA GLN A 79 15.41 -14.34 -2.80
C GLN A 79 16.02 -14.42 -4.20
N LYS A 80 17.17 -15.11 -4.31
CA LYS A 80 17.78 -15.42 -5.62
C LYS A 80 16.90 -16.33 -6.47
N LYS A 81 16.17 -17.26 -5.83
CA LYS A 81 15.22 -18.17 -6.48
C LYS A 81 13.84 -17.90 -5.91
N VAL A 82 12.86 -17.66 -6.78
CA VAL A 82 11.48 -17.48 -6.36
C VAL A 82 10.91 -18.76 -5.74
N PRO A 83 10.12 -18.65 -4.66
CA PRO A 83 9.50 -19.80 -4.02
C PRO A 83 8.27 -20.29 -4.79
N GLU A 84 7.93 -21.57 -4.71
CA GLU A 84 6.70 -22.12 -5.31
C GLU A 84 5.46 -21.89 -4.41
N SER A 85 5.69 -21.62 -3.12
CA SER A 85 4.66 -21.46 -2.11
C SER A 85 5.05 -20.46 -1.03
N ILE A 86 4.07 -19.74 -0.49
CA ILE A 86 4.19 -18.96 0.74
C ILE A 86 4.00 -19.92 1.93
N PRO A 87 4.87 -19.87 2.96
CA PRO A 87 4.79 -20.76 4.11
C PRO A 87 3.55 -20.47 4.97
N GLU A 88 3.06 -21.49 5.67
CA GLU A 88 1.83 -21.42 6.47
C GLU A 88 1.83 -20.29 7.50
N VAL A 89 2.99 -20.06 8.14
CA VAL A 89 3.20 -18.99 9.15
C VAL A 89 2.80 -17.60 8.64
N LEU A 90 2.89 -17.37 7.32
CA LEU A 90 2.53 -16.13 6.67
C LEU A 90 1.22 -16.24 5.86
N ALA A 91 1.04 -17.33 5.12
CA ALA A 91 -0.08 -17.50 4.19
C ALA A 91 -1.44 -17.46 4.88
N LYS A 92 -1.60 -18.15 6.03
CA LYS A 92 -2.88 -18.19 6.75
C LYS A 92 -3.28 -16.85 7.34
N PRO A 93 -2.46 -16.17 8.16
CA PRO A 93 -2.88 -14.88 8.70
C PRO A 93 -3.07 -13.83 7.62
N TRP A 94 -2.27 -13.87 6.55
CA TRP A 94 -2.47 -12.95 5.43
C TRP A 94 -3.81 -13.16 4.75
N TYR A 95 -4.20 -14.42 4.49
CA TYR A 95 -5.51 -14.74 3.95
C TYR A 95 -6.65 -14.32 4.90
N GLU A 96 -6.55 -14.60 6.19
CA GLU A 96 -7.57 -14.24 7.18
C GLU A 96 -7.79 -12.72 7.24
N VAL A 97 -6.71 -11.94 7.33
CA VAL A 97 -6.77 -10.46 7.34
C VAL A 97 -7.31 -9.92 6.02
N ALA A 98 -6.84 -10.47 4.89
CA ALA A 98 -7.28 -10.03 3.57
C ALA A 98 -8.77 -10.32 3.34
N LYS A 99 -9.27 -11.47 3.82
CA LYS A 99 -10.67 -11.84 3.78
C LYS A 99 -11.55 -10.87 4.58
N GLU A 100 -11.12 -10.48 5.77
CA GLU A 100 -11.84 -9.49 6.59
C GLU A 100 -11.92 -8.12 5.88
N LEU A 101 -10.84 -7.70 5.22
CA LEU A 101 -10.80 -6.45 4.45
C LEU A 101 -11.48 -6.56 3.07
N GLY A 102 -11.92 -7.75 2.66
CA GLY A 102 -12.53 -7.97 1.34
C GLY A 102 -11.55 -7.81 0.17
N ARG A 103 -10.24 -8.06 0.39
CA ARG A 103 -9.17 -7.91 -0.61
C ARG A 103 -8.38 -9.21 -0.78
N PRO A 104 -7.70 -9.44 -1.90
CA PRO A 104 -6.80 -10.60 -2.05
C PRO A 104 -5.53 -10.44 -1.19
N PRO A 105 -4.92 -11.54 -0.70
CA PRO A 105 -3.67 -11.52 0.06
C PRO A 105 -2.46 -11.26 -0.86
N VAL A 106 -2.36 -10.02 -1.36
CA VAL A 106 -1.29 -9.50 -2.23
C VAL A 106 -1.00 -8.05 -1.82
N LEU A 107 0.22 -7.57 -2.03
CA LEU A 107 0.51 -6.15 -1.88
C LEU A 107 -0.24 -5.38 -2.98
N SER A 108 -1.25 -4.64 -2.56
CA SER A 108 -2.08 -3.78 -3.41
C SER A 108 -1.76 -2.31 -3.13
N TYR A 109 -2.25 -1.41 -4.00
CA TYR A 109 -2.08 0.04 -3.83
C TYR A 109 -2.58 0.54 -2.46
N ALA A 110 -3.65 -0.07 -1.93
CA ALA A 110 -4.17 0.30 -0.61
C ALA A 110 -3.14 0.10 0.51
N SER A 111 -2.48 -1.07 0.55
CA SER A 111 -1.48 -1.38 1.58
C SER A 111 -0.10 -0.78 1.28
N TYR A 112 0.18 -0.50 0.00
CA TYR A 112 1.46 0.05 -0.46
C TYR A 112 1.54 1.57 -0.31
N ALA A 113 0.44 2.28 -0.58
CA ALA A 113 0.36 3.74 -0.57
C ALA A 113 -0.68 4.27 0.42
N LEU A 114 -1.98 3.96 0.24
CA LEU A 114 -3.08 4.63 0.96
C LEU A 114 -2.96 4.55 2.49
N THR A 115 -2.47 3.42 3.01
CA THR A 115 -2.29 3.19 4.46
C THR A 115 -0.82 3.14 4.89
N ASN A 116 0.13 3.56 4.02
CA ASN A 116 1.56 3.48 4.28
C ASN A 116 2.23 4.84 4.44
N TRP A 117 1.69 5.72 5.28
CA TRP A 117 2.30 7.02 5.50
C TRP A 117 1.96 7.54 6.88
N LYS A 118 2.78 8.45 7.37
CA LYS A 118 2.50 9.26 8.55
C LYS A 118 2.99 10.68 8.35
N ARG A 119 2.46 11.61 9.14
CA ARG A 119 2.95 12.99 9.18
C ARG A 119 4.09 13.15 10.18
N LEU A 120 5.09 13.95 9.82
CA LEU A 120 6.13 14.40 10.73
C LEU A 120 5.59 15.46 11.69
N ASP A 121 4.85 16.45 11.17
CA ASP A 121 3.98 17.34 11.95
C ASP A 121 2.51 16.90 11.79
N PRO A 122 1.89 16.29 12.83
CA PRO A 122 0.48 15.88 12.79
C PRO A 122 -0.52 17.02 12.57
N LYS A 123 -0.10 18.28 12.73
CA LYS A 123 -0.94 19.47 12.44
C LYS A 123 -0.73 19.99 11.02
N GLY A 124 0.31 19.53 10.33
CA GLY A 124 0.62 19.89 8.96
C GLY A 124 -0.22 19.14 7.92
N PRO A 125 -0.09 19.53 6.64
CA PRO A 125 -0.82 18.91 5.53
C PRO A 125 -0.27 17.51 5.22
N ILE A 126 -1.06 16.72 4.49
CA ILE A 126 -0.62 15.48 3.84
C ILE A 126 0.01 15.88 2.51
N ASP A 127 1.27 16.30 2.54
CA ASP A 127 2.02 16.72 1.33
C ASP A 127 3.51 16.41 1.48
N LEU A 128 4.19 16.30 0.34
CA LEU A 128 5.61 16.03 0.24
C LEU A 128 6.42 17.03 1.08
N GLY A 129 7.28 16.51 1.95
CA GLY A 129 8.04 17.29 2.93
C GLY A 129 7.45 17.24 4.35
N ASN A 130 6.20 16.82 4.52
CA ASN A 130 5.60 16.55 5.83
C ASN A 130 5.15 15.09 6.03
N ILE A 131 5.22 14.25 4.99
CA ILE A 131 4.86 12.82 5.08
C ILE A 131 6.08 11.91 4.88
N VAL A 132 6.07 10.75 5.54
CA VAL A 132 7.07 9.68 5.42
C VAL A 132 6.38 8.32 5.47
N LEU A 133 7.01 7.26 4.92
CA LEU A 133 6.45 5.92 4.98
C LEU A 133 6.51 5.31 6.37
N ILE A 134 5.60 4.38 6.65
CA ILE A 134 5.61 3.57 7.89
C ILE A 134 6.40 2.28 7.64
N GLN A 135 6.26 1.67 6.46
CA GLN A 135 6.91 0.43 6.06
C GLN A 135 7.64 0.59 4.73
N ASN A 136 8.87 0.05 4.67
CA ASN A 136 9.67 -0.06 3.46
C ASN A 136 10.10 -1.50 3.20
N PHE A 137 10.47 -1.82 1.95
CA PHE A 137 11.25 -3.00 1.59
C PHE A 137 12.73 -2.75 1.85
N LEU A 138 13.39 -1.93 1.03
CA LEU A 138 14.81 -1.61 1.15
C LEU A 138 15.04 -0.23 1.79
N GLY A 139 14.01 0.59 1.80
CA GLY A 139 14.05 1.99 2.21
C GLY A 139 14.85 2.84 1.23
N GLY A 140 15.17 4.04 1.67
CA GLY A 140 15.93 5.01 0.88
C GLY A 140 15.03 5.96 0.10
N ILE A 141 15.67 6.97 -0.48
CA ILE A 141 14.99 8.13 -1.04
C ILE A 141 14.06 7.77 -2.20
N ASP A 142 14.46 6.85 -3.07
CA ASP A 142 13.69 6.46 -4.25
C ASP A 142 12.39 5.71 -3.91
N GLU A 143 12.45 4.81 -2.92
CA GLU A 143 11.27 4.06 -2.46
C GLU A 143 10.29 4.97 -1.71
N GLU A 144 10.81 5.78 -0.77
CA GLU A 144 10.02 6.81 -0.07
C GLU A 144 9.33 7.73 -1.08
N TRP A 145 10.10 8.32 -1.98
CA TRP A 145 9.57 9.33 -2.89
C TRP A 145 8.56 8.77 -3.88
N PHE A 146 8.82 7.58 -4.42
CA PHE A 146 7.89 6.92 -5.34
C PHE A 146 6.49 6.80 -4.72
N ILE A 147 6.42 6.30 -3.49
CA ILE A 147 5.14 6.05 -2.82
C ILE A 147 4.51 7.36 -2.33
N LEU A 148 5.31 8.25 -1.72
CA LEU A 148 4.78 9.49 -1.12
C LEU A 148 4.27 10.48 -2.17
N VAL A 149 4.80 10.48 -3.39
CA VAL A 149 4.24 11.27 -4.50
C VAL A 149 2.79 10.85 -4.77
N HIS A 150 2.49 9.54 -4.76
CA HIS A 150 1.13 9.03 -4.94
C HIS A 150 0.23 9.43 -3.77
N VAL A 151 0.71 9.31 -2.52
CA VAL A 151 -0.05 9.75 -1.34
C VAL A 151 -0.39 11.25 -1.41
N ALA A 152 0.55 12.09 -1.84
CA ALA A 152 0.32 13.53 -1.99
C ALA A 152 -0.64 13.85 -3.15
N ILE A 153 -0.64 13.07 -4.23
CA ILE A 153 -1.62 13.17 -5.32
C ILE A 153 -3.02 12.86 -4.80
N GLU A 154 -3.20 11.76 -4.06
CA GLU A 154 -4.49 11.39 -3.47
C GLU A 154 -5.01 12.47 -2.53
N ALA A 155 -4.13 13.09 -1.72
CA ALA A 155 -4.50 14.20 -0.85
C ALA A 155 -5.00 15.44 -1.62
N LYS A 156 -4.48 15.67 -2.82
CA LYS A 156 -4.87 16.79 -3.70
C LYS A 156 -6.06 16.46 -4.61
N ALA A 157 -6.46 15.20 -4.70
CA ALA A 157 -7.59 14.77 -5.51
C ALA A 157 -8.97 15.11 -4.91
N SER A 158 -9.05 15.37 -3.59
CA SER A 158 -10.31 15.65 -2.89
C SER A 158 -11.20 16.71 -3.56
N PRO A 159 -10.69 17.90 -3.94
CA PRO A 159 -11.54 18.93 -4.52
C PRO A 159 -12.16 18.51 -5.86
N ALA A 160 -11.46 17.67 -6.65
CA ALA A 160 -11.99 17.13 -7.90
C ALA A 160 -13.14 16.14 -7.65
N LEU A 161 -12.99 15.27 -6.64
CA LEU A 161 -14.03 14.28 -6.29
C LEU A 161 -15.28 14.95 -5.73
N GLU A 162 -15.12 15.94 -4.85
CA GLU A 162 -16.24 16.75 -4.33
C GLU A 162 -16.95 17.50 -5.47
N ALA A 163 -16.16 18.06 -6.41
CA ALA A 163 -16.68 18.78 -7.56
C ALA A 163 -17.50 17.89 -8.51
N CYS A 164 -17.25 16.58 -8.61
CA CYS A 164 -18.12 15.67 -9.37
C CYS A 164 -19.57 15.70 -8.87
N VAL A 165 -19.78 15.72 -7.56
CA VAL A 165 -21.13 15.75 -6.95
C VAL A 165 -21.78 17.12 -7.16
N GLU A 166 -21.00 18.19 -7.01
CA GLU A 166 -21.46 19.57 -7.29
C GLU A 166 -21.87 19.73 -8.77
N ALA A 167 -21.13 19.13 -9.70
CA ALA A 167 -21.38 19.21 -11.13
C ALA A 167 -22.70 18.53 -11.51
N ILE A 168 -22.98 17.34 -10.95
CA ILE A 168 -24.26 16.63 -11.16
C ILE A 168 -25.43 17.52 -10.73
N LYS A 169 -25.34 18.13 -9.54
CA LYS A 169 -26.38 19.04 -9.03
C LYS A 169 -26.55 20.28 -9.91
N ALA A 170 -25.46 20.85 -10.41
CA ALA A 170 -25.53 22.01 -11.29
C ALA A 170 -26.25 21.67 -12.61
N VAL A 171 -25.98 20.48 -13.17
CA VAL A 171 -26.68 19.96 -14.37
C VAL A 171 -28.16 19.75 -14.09
N GLU A 172 -28.53 19.11 -12.97
CA GLU A 172 -29.92 18.87 -12.60
C GLU A 172 -30.74 20.16 -12.45
N ASN A 173 -30.10 21.23 -11.97
CA ASN A 173 -30.73 22.53 -11.79
C ASN A 173 -30.65 23.45 -13.03
N ALA A 174 -30.08 22.96 -14.14
CA ALA A 174 -29.77 23.77 -15.32
C ALA A 174 -28.92 25.03 -15.01
N ASP A 175 -28.10 24.97 -13.95
CA ASP A 175 -27.21 26.06 -13.54
C ASP A 175 -25.90 26.01 -14.33
N THR A 176 -25.90 26.65 -15.48
CA THR A 176 -24.73 26.69 -16.37
C THR A 176 -23.55 27.41 -15.73
N GLN A 177 -23.80 28.46 -14.97
CA GLN A 177 -22.73 29.24 -14.34
C GLN A 177 -22.09 28.47 -13.19
N GLY A 178 -22.90 27.82 -12.34
CA GLY A 178 -22.42 26.92 -11.30
C GLY A 178 -21.63 25.75 -11.88
N LEU A 179 -22.11 25.14 -12.97
CA LEU A 179 -21.38 24.08 -13.66
C LEU A 179 -20.00 24.54 -14.15
N MET A 180 -19.91 25.72 -14.76
CA MET A 180 -18.62 26.27 -15.21
C MET A 180 -17.64 26.47 -14.04
N GLN A 181 -18.11 26.99 -12.91
CA GLN A 181 -17.26 27.18 -11.71
C GLN A 181 -16.75 25.85 -11.14
N VAL A 182 -17.63 24.85 -11.08
CA VAL A 182 -17.28 23.51 -10.60
C VAL A 182 -16.26 22.83 -11.53
N LEU A 183 -16.42 22.96 -12.85
CA LEU A 183 -15.46 22.43 -13.82
C LEU A 183 -14.09 23.12 -13.71
N GLN A 184 -14.05 24.43 -13.43
CA GLN A 184 -12.80 25.13 -13.14
C GLN A 184 -12.12 24.61 -11.86
N LYS A 185 -12.90 24.33 -10.80
CA LYS A 185 -12.39 23.69 -9.57
C LYS A 185 -11.80 22.31 -9.86
N MET A 186 -12.44 21.50 -10.70
CA MET A 186 -11.90 20.20 -11.14
C MET A 186 -10.59 20.36 -11.90
N ALA A 187 -10.53 21.30 -12.85
CA ALA A 187 -9.33 21.57 -13.63
C ALA A 187 -8.15 22.00 -12.74
N SER A 188 -8.37 22.91 -11.81
CA SER A 188 -7.37 23.35 -10.83
C SER A 188 -6.82 22.17 -10.00
N ALA A 189 -7.69 21.29 -9.51
CA ALA A 189 -7.26 20.12 -8.74
C ALA A 189 -6.47 19.11 -9.60
N LEU A 190 -6.82 18.94 -10.88
CA LEU A 190 -6.05 18.13 -11.83
C LEU A 190 -4.67 18.72 -12.09
N GLU A 191 -4.56 20.05 -12.24
CA GLU A 191 -3.28 20.75 -12.38
C GLU A 191 -2.38 20.57 -11.13
N ASP A 192 -2.96 20.61 -9.93
CA ASP A 192 -2.24 20.36 -8.67
C ASP A 192 -1.73 18.91 -8.56
N MET A 193 -2.53 17.94 -9.01
CA MET A 193 -2.11 16.53 -9.06
C MET A 193 -0.98 16.32 -10.08
N CYS A 194 -1.11 16.87 -11.30
CA CYS A 194 -0.07 16.81 -12.33
C CYS A 194 1.23 17.46 -11.85
N SER A 195 1.15 18.65 -11.24
CA SER A 195 2.30 19.35 -10.67
C SER A 195 2.99 18.54 -9.56
N THR A 196 2.23 17.71 -8.83
CA THR A 196 2.79 16.80 -7.83
C THR A 196 3.45 15.60 -8.48
N LEU A 197 2.85 15.02 -9.51
CA LEU A 197 3.43 13.92 -10.29
C LEU A 197 4.75 14.33 -10.97
N ASP A 198 4.82 15.56 -11.48
CA ASP A 198 6.03 16.12 -12.11
C ASP A 198 7.23 16.21 -11.15
N ARG A 199 7.00 16.06 -9.85
CA ARG A 199 8.06 15.98 -8.83
C ARG A 199 8.69 14.59 -8.73
N MET A 200 8.13 13.56 -9.34
CA MET A 200 8.67 12.19 -9.30
C MET A 200 10.18 12.12 -9.59
N PRO A 201 10.73 12.78 -10.64
CA PRO A 201 12.16 12.71 -10.95
C PRO A 201 13.08 13.43 -9.96
N GLN A 202 12.55 14.19 -8.99
CA GLN A 202 13.37 14.92 -8.01
C GLN A 202 14.19 13.95 -7.15
N HIS A 203 13.59 12.81 -6.80
CA HIS A 203 14.09 11.91 -5.77
C HIS A 203 13.80 10.43 -6.07
N CYS A 204 13.22 10.11 -7.23
CA CYS A 204 13.05 8.74 -7.72
C CYS A 204 13.79 8.59 -9.06
N ASP A 205 14.99 8.03 -9.01
CA ASP A 205 15.79 7.76 -10.20
C ASP A 205 15.18 6.57 -10.99
N PRO A 206 14.95 6.70 -12.31
CA PRO A 206 14.31 5.63 -13.09
C PRO A 206 15.06 4.29 -13.07
N TYR A 207 16.39 4.31 -13.01
CA TYR A 207 17.20 3.09 -12.95
C TYR A 207 17.07 2.44 -11.57
N ILE A 208 17.13 3.22 -10.49
CA ILE A 208 16.91 2.71 -9.14
C ILE A 208 15.50 2.16 -8.97
N TYR A 209 14.48 2.90 -9.42
CA TYR A 209 13.09 2.43 -9.41
C TYR A 209 12.97 1.07 -10.10
N TYR A 210 13.46 0.96 -11.35
CA TYR A 210 13.29 -0.26 -12.14
C TYR A 210 13.98 -1.47 -11.51
N HIS A 211 15.15 -1.29 -10.92
CA HIS A 211 15.97 -2.39 -10.42
C HIS A 211 15.84 -2.69 -8.92
N ARG A 212 15.37 -1.75 -8.11
CA ARG A 212 15.35 -1.89 -6.63
C ARG A 212 13.99 -1.67 -5.99
N VAL A 213 13.10 -0.87 -6.58
CA VAL A 213 11.77 -0.61 -6.03
C VAL A 213 10.73 -1.51 -6.71
N ARG A 214 10.63 -1.42 -8.04
CA ARG A 214 9.64 -2.12 -8.88
C ARG A 214 9.59 -3.65 -8.69
N PRO A 215 10.69 -4.38 -8.47
CA PRO A 215 10.61 -5.83 -8.33
C PRO A 215 9.68 -6.29 -7.20
N TYR A 216 9.62 -5.54 -6.09
CA TYR A 216 8.82 -5.92 -4.93
C TYR A 216 7.32 -5.71 -5.11
N ILE A 217 6.88 -4.82 -6.00
CA ILE A 217 5.45 -4.56 -6.22
C ILE A 217 4.79 -5.52 -7.22
N HIS A 218 5.57 -6.37 -7.88
CA HIS A 218 5.02 -7.38 -8.78
C HIS A 218 4.17 -8.40 -8.02
N GLY A 219 2.96 -8.64 -8.55
CA GLY A 219 2.19 -9.82 -8.20
C GLY A 219 2.60 -11.01 -9.06
N TRP A 220 1.92 -12.12 -8.87
CA TRP A 220 2.16 -13.37 -9.62
C TRP A 220 1.14 -13.59 -10.74
N LYS A 221 0.14 -12.70 -10.92
CA LYS A 221 -0.77 -12.80 -12.06
C LYS A 221 -0.10 -12.44 -13.37
N ASN A 222 -0.13 -13.36 -14.35
CA ASN A 222 0.51 -13.20 -15.66
C ASN A 222 2.02 -12.93 -15.57
N HIS A 223 2.68 -13.33 -14.48
CA HIS A 223 4.11 -13.12 -14.31
C HIS A 223 4.88 -14.32 -14.90
N PRO A 224 5.91 -14.13 -15.74
CA PRO A 224 6.63 -15.24 -16.39
C PRO A 224 7.25 -16.25 -15.41
N MET A 225 7.68 -15.78 -14.23
CA MET A 225 8.22 -16.64 -13.17
C MET A 225 7.14 -17.44 -12.40
N PHE A 226 5.86 -17.09 -12.56
CA PHE A 226 4.71 -17.70 -11.91
C PHE A 226 3.60 -18.01 -12.92
N PRO A 227 3.84 -18.88 -13.92
CA PRO A 227 2.85 -19.14 -14.97
C PRO A 227 1.52 -19.67 -14.40
N ASN A 228 1.59 -20.45 -13.31
CA ASN A 228 0.42 -21.00 -12.63
C ASN A 228 0.00 -20.19 -11.41
N GLY A 229 0.80 -19.22 -10.97
CA GLY A 229 0.55 -18.43 -9.76
C GLY A 229 1.35 -18.97 -8.57
N LEU A 230 0.91 -18.64 -7.35
CA LEU A 230 1.63 -18.96 -6.12
C LEU A 230 0.75 -19.72 -5.13
N ILE A 231 1.30 -20.75 -4.48
CA ILE A 231 0.55 -21.55 -3.49
C ILE A 231 0.61 -20.85 -2.13
N TYR A 232 -0.54 -20.79 -1.44
CA TYR A 232 -0.65 -20.29 -0.08
C TYR A 232 -0.83 -21.47 0.87
N THR A 233 0.26 -21.91 1.48
CA THR A 233 0.28 -23.15 2.26
C THR A 233 -0.67 -23.04 3.47
N GLY A 234 -1.51 -24.06 3.67
CA GLY A 234 -2.40 -24.14 4.82
C GLY A 234 -3.68 -23.29 4.73
N VAL A 235 -3.89 -22.56 3.63
CA VAL A 235 -5.16 -21.87 3.36
C VAL A 235 -6.14 -22.87 2.73
N GLN A 236 -7.13 -23.29 3.52
CA GLN A 236 -8.06 -24.36 3.13
C GLN A 236 -8.90 -23.99 1.92
N GLU A 237 -9.37 -22.74 1.85
CA GLU A 237 -10.20 -22.25 0.75
C GLU A 237 -9.49 -22.28 -0.61
N TYR A 238 -8.16 -22.24 -0.62
CA TYR A 238 -7.38 -22.36 -1.85
C TYR A 238 -7.04 -23.80 -2.21
N GLN A 239 -7.26 -24.78 -1.32
CA GLN A 239 -7.08 -26.21 -1.59
C GLN A 239 -5.69 -26.55 -2.16
N ASN A 240 -4.64 -25.86 -1.70
CA ASN A 240 -3.26 -25.92 -2.23
C ASN A 240 -3.14 -25.65 -3.75
N ARG A 241 -4.15 -25.01 -4.35
CA ARG A 241 -4.07 -24.56 -5.74
C ARG A 241 -3.33 -23.22 -5.81
N PRO A 242 -2.44 -23.04 -6.80
CA PRO A 242 -1.84 -21.75 -7.08
C PRO A 242 -2.89 -20.66 -7.29
N GLN A 243 -2.68 -19.50 -6.68
CA GLN A 243 -3.53 -18.33 -6.81
C GLN A 243 -2.89 -17.30 -7.73
N GLN A 244 -3.71 -16.50 -8.42
CA GLN A 244 -3.29 -15.53 -9.43
C GLN A 244 -3.76 -14.13 -9.02
N PHE A 245 -2.87 -13.35 -8.40
CA PHE A 245 -3.17 -11.99 -7.95
C PHE A 245 -2.30 -10.95 -8.64
N ARG A 246 -2.92 -9.84 -9.06
CA ARG A 246 -2.18 -8.68 -9.55
C ARG A 246 -1.53 -8.00 -8.36
N GLY A 247 -0.28 -7.58 -8.53
CA GLY A 247 0.42 -6.80 -7.53
C GLY A 247 -0.06 -5.36 -7.52
N GLU A 248 0.74 -4.50 -6.89
CA GLU A 248 0.47 -3.09 -6.88
C GLU A 248 0.68 -2.49 -8.27
N THR A 249 -0.23 -1.58 -8.60
CA THR A 249 -0.25 -0.78 -9.81
C THR A 249 -0.90 0.55 -9.44
N GLY A 250 -0.41 1.66 -10.00
CA GLY A 250 -1.03 2.98 -9.86
C GLY A 250 -2.30 3.16 -10.70
N ALA A 251 -2.84 2.10 -11.30
CA ALA A 251 -4.06 2.05 -12.09
C ALA A 251 -5.12 1.14 -11.45
#